data_AF-A0A934LJ11-F1
#
_entry.id   AF-A0A934LJ11-F1
#
_cell.length_a   1.000
_cell.length_b   1.000
_cell.length_c   1.000
_cell.angle_alpha   90.00
_cell.angle_beta   90.00
_cell.angle_gamma   90.00
#
_symmetry.space_group_name_H-M   'P 1'
#
loop_
_entity.id
_entity.type
_entity.pdbx_description
1 polymer ?
#
loop_
_entity_poly.entity_id
_entity_poly.type
_entity_poly.pdbx_seq_one_letter_code
_entity_poly.pdbx_strand_id
1 'polypeptide(L)'
;GFRNRIQTAFIERVNLTIRQGVSLLTRRTWSLARNAWDLEWHVQWWRAYYHFARPHELLCEPIPGLKRRYRSRSPAMALGLTDHVWSVGELLAYPLVPVESAA
;
A
#
# COMPACT_ATOMS: atom_id res chain seq x y z
N GLY A 1 -1.50 -21.27 0.29
CA GLY A 1 -0.62 -21.47 -0.88
C GLY A 1 -1.37 -21.14 -2.15
N PHE A 2 -0.76 -20.36 -3.04
CA PHE A 2 -1.35 -20.02 -4.33
C PHE A 2 -1.61 -21.31 -5.12
N ARG A 3 -2.88 -21.59 -5.42
CA ARG A 3 -3.28 -22.69 -6.32
C ARG A 3 -3.29 -22.14 -7.75
N ASN A 4 -3.03 -22.97 -8.76
CA ASN A 4 -3.10 -22.64 -10.20
C ASN A 4 -4.52 -22.29 -10.74
N ARG A 5 -5.43 -21.86 -9.86
CA ARG A 5 -6.79 -21.45 -10.18
C ARG A 5 -6.96 -19.99 -9.79
N ILE A 6 -7.38 -19.16 -10.74
CA ILE A 6 -7.69 -17.75 -10.50
C ILE A 6 -8.79 -17.70 -9.42
N GLN A 7 -8.44 -17.18 -8.24
CA GLN A 7 -9.37 -16.99 -7.12
C GLN A 7 -9.75 -15.52 -7.03
N THR A 8 -11.00 -15.22 -7.37
CA THR A 8 -11.56 -13.85 -7.28
C THR A 8 -11.55 -13.32 -5.85
N ALA A 9 -11.62 -14.20 -4.83
CA ALA A 9 -11.61 -13.81 -3.43
C ALA A 9 -10.41 -12.94 -3.00
N PHE A 10 -9.23 -13.12 -3.60
CA PHE A 10 -8.08 -12.27 -3.31
C PHE A 10 -8.25 -10.86 -3.88
N ILE A 11 -8.76 -10.77 -5.11
CA ILE A 11 -9.07 -9.49 -5.76
C ILE A 11 -10.15 -8.75 -4.96
N GLU A 12 -11.20 -9.45 -4.55
CA GLU A 12 -12.28 -8.84 -3.76
C GLU A 12 -11.81 -8.36 -2.38
N ARG A 13 -10.89 -9.08 -1.74
CA ARG A 13 -10.27 -8.63 -0.48
C ARG A 13 -9.50 -7.34 -0.70
N VAL A 14 -8.69 -7.26 -1.75
CA VAL A 14 -7.96 -6.03 -2.12
C VAL A 14 -8.93 -4.89 -2.42
N ASN A 15 -9.99 -5.13 -3.20
CA ASN A 15 -11.01 -4.14 -3.51
C ASN A 15 -11.70 -3.58 -2.24
N LEU A 16 -11.96 -4.43 -1.24
CA LEU A 16 -12.50 -3.99 0.05
C LEU A 16 -11.48 -3.13 0.80
N THR A 17 -10.22 -3.55 0.86
CA THR A 17 -9.14 -2.81 1.55
C THR A 17 -8.90 -1.44 0.91
N ILE A 18 -8.92 -1.34 -0.42
CA ILE A 18 -8.82 -0.07 -1.14
C ILE A 18 -10.00 0.83 -0.80
N ARG A 19 -11.24 0.32 -0.87
CA ARG A 19 -12.45 1.09 -0.51
C ARG A 19 -12.39 1.65 0.91
N GLN A 20 -11.91 0.86 1.87
CA GLN A 20 -11.77 1.31 3.26
C GLN A 20 -10.69 2.37 3.45
N GLY A 21 -9.69 2.43 2.58
CA GLY A 21 -8.59 3.39 2.69
C GLY A 21 -8.70 4.62 1.78
N VAL A 22 -9.63 4.63 0.82
CA VAL A 22 -9.86 5.75 -0.10
C VAL A 22 -11.31 6.23 0.05
N SER A 23 -11.50 7.41 0.63
CA SER A 23 -12.81 8.00 0.88
C SER A 23 -13.64 8.19 -0.40
N LEU A 24 -13.00 8.45 -1.55
CA LEU A 24 -13.69 8.61 -2.83
C LEU A 24 -14.38 7.33 -3.32
N LEU A 25 -13.96 6.16 -2.81
CA LEU A 25 -14.48 4.85 -3.21
C LEU A 25 -15.51 4.28 -2.22
N THR A 26 -15.81 5.01 -1.13
CA THR A 26 -16.87 4.65 -0.19
C THR A 26 -18.19 5.28 -0.60
N ARG A 27 -19.31 4.66 -0.19
CA ARG A 27 -20.65 5.20 -0.44
C ARG A 27 -21.01 6.19 0.65
N ARG A 28 -21.75 7.26 0.31
CA ARG A 28 -22.24 8.30 1.25
C ARG A 28 -21.11 9.03 1.98
N THR A 29 -20.26 9.68 1.21
CA THR A 29 -19.14 10.46 1.73
C THR A 29 -19.19 11.86 1.13
N TRP A 30 -18.62 12.84 1.83
CA TRP A 30 -18.47 14.21 1.34
C TRP A 30 -17.28 14.36 0.39
N SER A 31 -16.48 13.30 0.23
CA SER A 31 -15.34 13.23 -0.68
C SER A 31 -15.84 12.73 -2.03
N LEU A 32 -15.94 13.64 -3.01
CA LEU A 32 -16.38 13.36 -4.38
C LEU A 32 -15.23 13.58 -5.35
N ALA A 33 -15.01 12.64 -6.26
CA ALA A 33 -14.02 12.78 -7.33
C ALA A 33 -14.64 13.65 -8.42
N ARG A 34 -14.00 14.76 -8.79
CA ARG A 34 -14.52 15.64 -9.86
C ARG A 34 -14.15 15.13 -11.24
N ASN A 35 -13.03 14.42 -11.35
CA ASN A 35 -12.54 13.82 -12.58
C ASN A 35 -11.80 12.51 -12.27
N ALA A 36 -11.45 11.75 -13.31
CA ALA A 36 -10.75 10.48 -13.17
C ALA A 36 -9.35 10.62 -12.55
N TRP A 37 -8.65 11.72 -12.86
CA TRP A 37 -7.32 12.01 -12.32
C TRP A 37 -7.33 12.18 -10.80
N ASP A 38 -8.31 12.93 -10.25
CA ASP A 38 -8.47 13.12 -8.81
C ASP A 38 -8.59 11.75 -8.11
N LEU A 39 -9.39 10.85 -8.66
CA LEU A 39 -9.54 9.49 -8.11
C LEU A 39 -8.24 8.70 -8.23
N GLU A 40 -7.58 8.75 -9.39
CA GLU A 40 -6.32 8.07 -9.63
C GLU A 40 -5.25 8.51 -8.63
N TRP A 41 -5.05 9.81 -8.43
CA TRP A 41 -4.07 10.34 -7.47
C TRP A 41 -4.32 9.82 -6.05
N HIS A 42 -5.57 9.76 -5.60
CA HIS A 42 -5.90 9.21 -4.28
C HIS A 42 -5.62 7.72 -4.18
N VAL A 43 -5.90 6.95 -5.24
CA VAL A 43 -5.60 5.52 -5.29
C VAL A 43 -4.09 5.28 -5.32
N GLN A 44 -3.33 6.06 -6.09
CA GLN A 44 -1.87 5.96 -6.16
C GLN A 44 -1.22 6.35 -4.82
N TRP A 45 -1.70 7.43 -4.19
CA TRP A 45 -1.27 7.81 -2.85
C TRP A 45 -1.52 6.69 -1.85
N TRP A 46 -2.74 6.16 -1.81
CA TRP A 46 -3.09 5.06 -0.93
C TRP A 46 -2.21 3.82 -1.18
N ARG A 47 -1.95 3.50 -2.45
CA ARG A 47 -1.10 2.37 -2.85
C ARG A 47 0.33 2.57 -2.32
N ALA A 48 0.91 3.74 -2.51
CA ALA A 48 2.25 4.04 -2.03
C ALA A 48 2.32 3.97 -0.50
N TYR A 49 1.38 4.61 0.20
CA TYR A 49 1.28 4.56 1.66
C TYR A 49 1.13 3.11 2.17
N TYR A 50 0.23 2.32 1.59
CA TYR A 50 -0.04 0.95 2.02
C TYR A 50 1.18 0.04 1.88
N HIS A 51 1.95 0.18 0.80
CA HIS A 51 3.09 -0.70 0.53
C HIS A 51 4.37 -0.26 1.25
N PHE A 52 4.64 1.03 1.34
CA PHE A 52 5.93 1.54 1.85
C PHE A 52 5.86 2.02 3.31
N ALA A 53 4.79 2.73 3.68
CA ALA A 53 4.72 3.45 4.95
C ALA A 53 3.89 2.76 6.03
N ARG A 54 3.01 1.80 5.68
CA ARG A 54 2.16 1.09 6.64
C ARG A 54 2.79 -0.25 7.06
N PRO A 55 3.17 -0.44 8.34
CA PRO A 55 3.49 -1.76 8.88
C PRO A 55 2.31 -2.71 8.80
N HIS A 56 2.57 -3.99 8.54
CA HIS A 56 1.54 -5.02 8.51
C HIS A 56 1.83 -6.10 9.55
N GLU A 57 0.89 -6.33 10.46
CA GLU A 57 1.07 -7.26 11.60
C GLU A 57 1.45 -8.68 11.15
N LEU A 58 0.79 -9.19 10.10
CA LEU A 58 1.09 -10.52 9.55
C LEU A 58 2.46 -10.62 8.84
N LEU A 59 3.14 -9.50 8.60
CA LEU A 59 4.48 -9.46 8.00
C LEU A 59 5.58 -9.22 9.03
N CYS A 60 5.23 -8.94 10.28
CA CYS A 60 6.19 -8.70 11.35
C CYS A 60 7.07 -9.93 11.59
N GLU A 61 8.37 -9.70 11.80
CA GLU A 61 9.36 -10.75 12.00
C GLU A 61 9.83 -10.79 13.46
N PRO A 62 10.02 -11.97 14.08
CA PRO A 62 10.54 -12.06 15.44
C PRO A 62 11.97 -11.52 15.50
N ILE A 63 12.30 -10.77 16.55
CA ILE A 63 13.67 -10.29 16.75
C ILE A 63 14.49 -11.42 17.39
N PRO A 64 15.59 -11.87 16.76
CA PRO A 64 16.44 -12.91 17.32
C PRO A 64 16.91 -12.56 18.73
N GLY A 65 16.82 -13.50 19.67
CA GLY A 65 17.23 -13.32 21.07
C GLY A 65 16.21 -12.64 21.98
N LEU A 66 15.10 -12.08 21.44
CA LEU A 66 14.07 -11.43 22.24
C LEU A 66 12.72 -12.17 22.15
N LYS A 67 12.25 -12.71 23.28
CA LYS A 67 10.91 -13.32 23.33
C LYS A 67 9.83 -12.25 23.17
N ARG A 68 8.83 -12.54 22.33
CA ARG A 68 7.63 -11.69 22.12
C ARG A 68 7.94 -10.27 21.62
N ARG A 69 9.09 -10.07 20.98
CA ARG A 69 9.43 -8.81 20.28
C ARG A 69 9.49 -9.08 18.78
N TYR A 70 8.86 -8.18 18.03
CA TYR A 70 8.78 -8.27 16.59
C TYR A 70 9.24 -6.97 15.94
N ARG A 71 9.93 -7.08 14.81
CA ARG A 71 10.27 -5.96 13.94
C ARG A 71 9.11 -5.71 13.00
N SER A 72 8.67 -4.47 12.94
CA SER A 72 7.65 -4.02 11.99
C SER A 72 8.14 -4.18 10.56
N ARG A 73 7.25 -4.60 9.65
CA ARG A 73 7.56 -4.81 8.25
C ARG A 73 6.41 -4.34 7.37
N SER A 74 6.73 -3.61 6.29
CA SER A 74 5.76 -3.21 5.27
C SER A 74 5.70 -4.24 4.12
N PRO A 75 4.65 -4.24 3.28
CA PRO A 75 4.60 -5.07 2.09
C PRO A 75 5.80 -4.89 1.14
N ALA A 76 6.28 -3.65 0.96
CA ALA A 76 7.46 -3.38 0.14
C ALA A 76 8.74 -4.00 0.73
N MET A 77 8.89 -3.99 2.07
CA MET A 77 9.97 -4.74 2.74
C MET A 77 9.82 -6.26 2.60
N ALA A 78 8.58 -6.78 2.59
CA ALA A 78 8.34 -8.20 2.36
C ALA A 78 8.75 -8.66 0.96
N LEU A 79 8.65 -7.76 -0.02
CA LEU A 79 9.10 -7.98 -1.39
C LEU A 79 10.58 -7.64 -1.62
N GLY A 80 11.29 -7.10 -0.62
CA GLY A 80 12.69 -6.69 -0.75
C GLY A 80 12.91 -5.42 -1.57
N LEU A 81 11.88 -4.59 -1.76
CA LEU A 81 11.96 -3.32 -2.49
C LEU A 81 12.53 -2.17 -1.63
N THR A 82 12.50 -2.33 -0.32
CA THR A 82 13.05 -1.40 0.68
C THR A 82 13.47 -2.19 1.92
N ASP A 83 14.37 -1.64 2.72
CA ASP A 83 14.90 -2.21 3.95
C ASP A 83 14.27 -1.63 5.23
N HIS A 84 13.40 -0.63 5.10
CA HIS A 84 12.73 0.01 6.22
C HIS A 84 11.28 0.41 5.89
N VAL A 85 10.51 0.74 6.94
CA VAL A 85 9.17 1.32 6.81
C VAL A 85 9.33 2.82 6.61
N TRP A 86 8.80 3.33 5.51
CA TRP A 86 8.97 4.72 5.11
C TRP A 86 8.11 5.64 5.96
N SER A 87 8.60 6.85 6.23
CA SER A 87 7.71 7.91 6.71
C SER A 87 6.94 8.54 5.55
N VAL A 88 5.80 9.16 5.84
CA VAL A 88 5.06 9.94 4.83
C VAL A 88 5.93 11.07 4.25
N GLY A 89 6.72 11.74 5.09
CA GLY A 89 7.61 12.82 4.64
C GLY A 89 8.70 12.33 3.70
N GLU A 90 9.30 11.18 4.01
CA GLU A 90 10.29 10.53 3.15
C GLU A 90 9.70 10.12 1.80
N LEU A 91 8.51 9.52 1.81
CA LEU A 91 7.83 9.09 0.60
C LEU A 91 7.47 10.28 -0.32
N LEU A 92 7.12 11.43 0.27
CA LEU A 92 6.83 12.66 -0.48
C LEU A 92 8.10 13.40 -0.95
N ALA A 93 9.20 13.27 -0.21
CA ALA A 93 10.47 13.90 -0.55
C ALA A 93 11.33 13.06 -1.51
N TYR A 94 10.96 11.79 -1.73
CA TYR A 94 11.74 10.90 -2.55
C TYR A 94 11.72 11.32 -4.02
N PRO A 95 12.90 11.54 -4.64
CA PRO A 95 12.96 11.96 -6.03
C PRO A 95 12.46 10.85 -6.93
N LEU A 96 11.38 11.11 -7.67
CA LEU A 96 10.97 10.24 -8.74
C LEU A 96 11.92 10.44 -9.92
N VAL A 97 12.45 9.33 -10.46
CA VAL A 97 13.12 9.38 -11.77
C VAL A 97 12.06 9.85 -12.78
N PRO A 98 12.35 10.88 -13.59
CA PRO A 98 11.43 11.30 -14.64
C PRO A 98 11.10 10.08 -15.51
N VAL A 99 9.83 9.67 -15.51
CA VAL A 99 9.38 8.71 -16.51
C VAL A 99 9.44 9.45 -17.83
N GLU A 100 10.29 9.01 -18.75
CA GLU A 100 10.29 9.55 -20.10
C GLU A 100 8.85 9.52 -20.61
N SER A 101 8.29 10.70 -20.87
CA SER A 101 6.95 10.80 -21.41
C SER A 101 6.94 10.04 -22.72
N ALA A 102 6.24 8.92 -22.78
CA ALA A 102 5.96 8.26 -24.04
C ALA A 102 5.29 9.30 -24.95
N ALA A 103 5.99 9.65 -26.04
CA ALA A 103 5.50 10.53 -27.09
C ALA A 103 4.36 9.86 -27.88
#